data_AF-A0A9X5XEE0-F1
#
_entry.id   AF-A0A9X5XEE0-F1
#
_cell.length_a   1.000
_cell.length_b   1.000
_cell.length_c   1.000
_cell.angle_alpha   90.00
_cell.angle_beta   90.00
_cell.angle_gamma   90.00
#
_symmetry.space_group_name_H-M   'P 1'
#
loop_
_entity.id
_entity.type
_entity.pdbx_description
1 polymer ?
#
loop_
_entity_poly.entity_id
_entity_poly.type
_entity_poly.pdbx_seq_one_letter_code
_entity_poly.pdbx_strand_id
1 'polypeptide(L)'
;WNASSPGANTGLHVTVADYTNDVGVAAAYAKTLSYYAAKSGNAQAKTTAKALLDGMWSNYQDGLGIAVPETRADYNRFDDTVYVPSGWSGKMPNGDTINSTSTFTSLRSFYKNDPNWSKIEAYLAGGAAPSFTYHRFWAQADIALAMGSYAELLE
;
A
#
# COMPACT_ATOMS: atom_id res chain seq x y z
N TRP A 1 12.52 5.80 -29.09
CA TRP A 1 13.68 5.92 -28.19
C TRP A 1 14.96 5.91 -29.02
N ASN A 2 15.89 6.82 -28.73
CA ASN A 2 17.22 6.85 -29.33
C ASN A 2 18.23 7.01 -28.18
N ALA A 3 19.15 6.05 -28.00
CA ALA A 3 20.03 6.02 -26.84
C ALA A 3 21.11 7.12 -26.84
N SER A 4 21.61 7.54 -28.01
CA SER A 4 22.61 8.62 -28.11
C SER A 4 21.99 10.02 -28.12
N SER A 5 20.68 10.11 -28.33
CA SER A 5 19.92 11.35 -28.32
C SER A 5 18.49 11.09 -27.80
N PRO A 6 18.34 10.89 -26.48
CA PRO A 6 17.03 10.64 -25.90
C PRO A 6 16.12 11.87 -26.09
N GLY A 7 14.89 11.62 -26.54
CA GLY A 7 13.91 12.68 -26.80
C GLY A 7 13.34 13.30 -25.52
N ALA A 8 12.79 14.51 -25.64
CA ALA A 8 12.25 15.28 -24.52
C ALA A 8 10.87 14.82 -24.02
N ASN A 9 10.21 13.87 -24.71
CA ASN A 9 8.88 13.32 -24.35
C ASN A 9 7.78 14.39 -24.15
N THR A 10 7.76 15.47 -24.94
CA THR A 10 6.85 16.61 -24.75
C THR A 10 5.35 16.29 -24.90
N GLY A 11 4.99 15.15 -25.48
CA GLY A 11 3.60 14.67 -25.56
C GLY A 11 3.20 13.67 -24.46
N LEU A 12 4.09 13.38 -23.50
CA LEU A 12 3.80 12.54 -22.35
C LEU A 12 3.50 13.42 -21.14
N HIS A 13 2.34 13.21 -20.52
CA HIS A 13 1.87 14.01 -19.39
C HIS A 13 1.44 13.12 -18.23
N VAL A 14 1.62 13.62 -17.01
CA VAL A 14 1.13 13.00 -15.77
C VAL A 14 0.19 13.98 -15.06
N THR A 15 -0.87 13.46 -14.46
CA THR A 15 -1.78 14.22 -13.59
C THR A 15 -1.97 13.42 -12.31
N VAL A 16 -1.84 14.09 -11.17
CA VAL A 16 -2.11 13.48 -9.86
C VAL A 16 -3.63 13.38 -9.71
N ALA A 17 -4.14 12.15 -9.68
CA ALA A 17 -5.59 11.90 -9.57
C ALA A 17 -6.10 12.02 -8.13
N ASP A 18 -5.26 11.67 -7.15
CA ASP A 18 -5.58 11.66 -5.73
C ASP A 18 -4.32 11.78 -4.86
N TYR A 19 -4.53 11.90 -3.54
CA TYR A 19 -3.47 11.98 -2.53
C TYR A 19 -3.79 11.03 -1.38
N THR A 20 -2.76 10.43 -0.79
CA THR A 20 -2.86 9.52 0.35
C THR A 20 -1.79 9.86 1.40
N ASN A 21 -1.87 9.20 2.55
CA ASN A 21 -0.85 9.25 3.60
C ASN A 21 -0.08 7.92 3.69
N ASP A 22 0.20 7.27 2.55
CA ASP A 22 0.94 6.00 2.56
C ASP A 22 2.36 6.20 3.14
N VAL A 23 2.56 5.72 4.37
CA VAL A 23 3.80 5.89 5.13
C VAL A 23 4.97 5.11 4.53
N GLY A 24 4.71 4.00 3.84
CA GLY A 24 5.77 3.24 3.17
C GLY A 24 6.27 3.97 1.93
N VAL A 25 5.36 4.49 1.10
CA VAL A 25 5.71 5.30 -0.08
C VAL A 25 6.37 6.61 0.34
N ALA A 26 5.87 7.26 1.40
CA ALA A 26 6.48 8.48 1.94
C ALA A 26 7.92 8.23 2.42
N ALA A 27 8.18 7.10 3.09
CA ALA A 27 9.53 6.70 3.49
C ALA A 27 10.45 6.41 2.30
N ALA A 28 9.98 5.65 1.30
CA ALA A 28 10.74 5.36 0.10
C ALA A 28 11.09 6.64 -0.67
N TYR A 29 10.17 7.60 -0.74
CA TYR A 29 10.42 8.91 -1.34
C TYR A 29 11.40 9.74 -0.51
N ALA A 30 11.26 9.79 0.81
CA ALA A 30 12.21 10.47 1.70
C ALA A 30 13.62 9.91 1.53
N LYS A 31 13.78 8.57 1.48
CA LYS A 31 15.07 7.92 1.21
C LYS A 31 15.65 8.32 -0.15
N THR A 32 14.82 8.34 -1.20
CA THR A 32 15.22 8.79 -2.55
C THR A 32 15.75 10.23 -2.52
N LEU A 33 15.02 11.12 -1.86
CA LEU A 33 15.42 12.50 -1.67
C LEU A 33 16.71 12.62 -0.86
N SER A 34 16.92 11.78 0.16
CA SER A 34 18.15 11.76 0.97
C SER A 34 19.38 11.48 0.11
N TYR A 35 19.35 10.39 -0.68
CA TYR A 35 20.46 10.04 -1.59
C TYR A 35 20.70 11.12 -2.65
N TYR A 36 19.63 11.64 -3.26
CA TYR A 36 19.75 12.71 -4.24
C TYR A 36 20.36 13.98 -3.62
N ALA A 37 19.89 14.40 -2.44
CA ALA A 37 20.41 15.57 -1.74
C ALA A 37 21.88 15.40 -1.35
N ALA A 38 22.26 14.22 -0.84
CA ALA A 38 23.63 13.92 -0.46
C ALA A 38 24.60 14.03 -1.65
N LYS A 39 24.17 13.57 -2.84
CA LYS A 39 25.02 13.63 -4.03
C LYS A 39 25.02 15.00 -4.72
N SER A 40 23.87 15.66 -4.76
CA SER A 40 23.69 16.91 -5.54
C SER A 40 23.90 18.18 -4.73
N GLY A 41 23.83 18.11 -3.40
CA GLY A 41 23.77 19.30 -2.53
C GLY A 41 22.41 20.00 -2.52
N ASN A 42 21.36 19.40 -3.07
CA ASN A 42 20.03 20.02 -3.14
C ASN A 42 19.40 20.18 -1.74
N ALA A 43 19.35 21.42 -1.25
CA ALA A 43 18.82 21.75 0.08
C ALA A 43 17.31 21.50 0.22
N GLN A 44 16.53 21.69 -0.86
CA GLN A 44 15.08 21.43 -0.82
C GLN A 44 14.79 19.93 -0.68
N ALA A 45 15.55 19.07 -1.38
CA ALA A 45 15.43 17.63 -1.24
C ALA A 45 15.79 17.17 0.18
N LYS A 46 16.91 17.67 0.76
CA LYS A 46 17.29 17.38 2.15
C LYS A 46 16.18 17.76 3.13
N THR A 47 15.70 19.00 3.07
CA THR A 47 14.69 19.51 4.01
C THR A 47 13.35 18.81 3.86
N THR A 48 12.94 18.48 2.62
CA THR A 48 11.72 17.71 2.36
C THR A 48 11.81 16.29 2.91
N ALA A 49 12.95 15.60 2.69
CA ALA A 49 13.19 14.28 3.26
C ALA A 49 13.06 14.30 4.79
N LYS A 50 13.71 15.28 5.46
CA LYS A 50 13.64 15.42 6.91
C LYS A 50 12.20 15.65 7.40
N ALA A 51 11.47 16.57 6.75
CA ALA A 51 10.10 16.89 7.14
C ALA A 51 9.14 15.69 7.02
N LEU A 52 9.31 14.85 5.99
CA LEU A 52 8.54 13.61 5.84
C LEU A 52 8.85 12.60 6.95
N LEU A 53 10.13 12.39 7.27
CA LEU A 53 10.55 11.47 8.32
C LEU A 53 10.12 11.94 9.71
N ASP A 54 10.36 13.21 10.05
CA ASP A 54 9.93 13.82 11.30
C ASP A 54 8.40 13.80 11.42
N GLY A 55 7.69 14.11 10.33
CA GLY A 55 6.22 14.09 10.29
C GLY A 55 5.65 12.70 10.56
N MET A 56 6.21 11.66 9.94
CA MET A 56 5.82 10.28 10.21
C MET A 56 6.09 9.89 11.67
N TRP A 57 7.29 10.21 12.15
CA TRP A 57 7.71 9.90 13.52
C TRP A 57 6.82 10.58 14.56
N SER A 58 6.57 11.88 14.44
CA SER A 58 5.85 12.64 15.47
C SER A 58 4.35 12.37 15.50
N ASN A 59 3.73 11.90 14.40
CA ASN A 59 2.27 11.84 14.29
C ASN A 59 1.68 10.43 14.18
N TYR A 60 2.44 9.43 13.73
CA TYR A 60 1.87 8.16 13.27
C TYR A 60 2.50 6.92 13.90
N GLN A 61 3.20 7.07 15.01
CA GLN A 61 3.71 5.93 15.78
C GLN A 61 2.62 5.22 16.58
N ASP A 62 2.75 3.91 16.68
CA ASP A 62 2.04 3.07 17.64
C ASP A 62 2.98 1.98 18.20
N GLY A 63 2.44 1.06 19.00
CA GLY A 63 3.21 -0.01 19.64
C GLY A 63 3.83 -1.03 18.68
N LEU A 64 3.52 -0.99 17.38
CA LEU A 64 4.02 -1.92 16.37
C LEU A 64 4.90 -1.24 15.32
N GLY A 65 4.92 0.10 15.25
CA GLY A 65 5.76 0.86 14.32
C GLY A 65 5.11 2.18 13.93
N ILE A 66 5.10 2.48 12.62
CA ILE A 66 4.45 3.67 12.07
C ILE A 66 3.38 3.26 11.06
N ALA A 67 2.14 3.69 11.28
CA ALA A 67 1.02 3.36 10.41
C ALA A 67 -0.07 4.42 10.48
N VAL A 68 -0.88 4.50 9.43
CA VAL A 68 -2.06 5.38 9.37
C VAL A 68 -3.32 4.56 9.07
N PRO A 69 -4.51 5.04 9.50
CA PRO A 69 -5.77 4.44 9.05
C PRO A 69 -5.99 4.62 7.54
N GLU A 70 -6.34 3.54 6.86
CA GLU A 70 -6.63 3.50 5.43
C GLU A 70 -8.04 2.95 5.20
N THR A 71 -8.87 3.70 4.48
CA THR A 71 -10.22 3.25 4.09
C THR A 71 -10.14 2.32 2.89
N ARG A 72 -10.76 1.14 3.01
CA ARG A 72 -10.70 0.07 2.00
C ARG A 72 -12.05 -0.10 1.31
N ALA A 73 -12.41 0.89 0.48
CA ALA A 73 -13.63 0.83 -0.33
C ALA A 73 -13.59 -0.33 -1.34
N ASP A 74 -12.40 -0.77 -1.73
CA ASP A 74 -12.19 -1.94 -2.58
C ASP A 74 -12.59 -3.27 -1.92
N TYR A 75 -12.80 -3.29 -0.61
CA TYR A 75 -13.24 -4.50 0.09
C TYR A 75 -14.72 -4.83 -0.11
N ASN A 76 -15.47 -4.00 -0.85
CA ASN A 76 -16.78 -4.38 -1.38
C ASN A 76 -16.69 -5.53 -2.39
N ARG A 77 -15.48 -5.90 -2.82
CA ARG A 77 -15.22 -6.99 -3.77
C ARG A 77 -15.02 -8.35 -3.09
N PHE A 78 -15.17 -8.44 -1.78
CA PHE A 78 -15.00 -9.72 -1.07
C PHE A 78 -16.06 -10.76 -1.50
N ASP A 79 -17.22 -10.34 -2.01
CA ASP A 79 -18.25 -11.21 -2.56
C ASP A 79 -18.30 -11.22 -4.10
N ASP A 80 -17.37 -10.55 -4.79
CA ASP A 80 -17.24 -10.60 -6.24
C ASP A 80 -17.15 -12.05 -6.74
N THR A 81 -17.86 -12.36 -7.81
CA THR A 81 -17.73 -13.64 -8.52
C THR A 81 -16.33 -13.81 -9.08
N VAL A 82 -15.76 -15.01 -8.93
CA VAL A 82 -14.50 -15.40 -9.56
C VAL A 82 -14.83 -16.28 -10.75
N TYR A 83 -14.34 -15.92 -11.93
CA TYR A 83 -14.57 -16.71 -13.14
C TYR A 83 -13.99 -18.12 -12.98
N VAL A 84 -14.86 -19.11 -13.16
CA VAL A 84 -14.52 -20.53 -13.27
C VAL A 84 -15.28 -21.07 -14.48
N PRO A 85 -14.61 -21.74 -15.44
CA PRO A 85 -15.27 -22.26 -16.64
C PRO A 85 -16.47 -23.15 -16.30
N SER A 86 -17.53 -23.03 -17.09
CA SER A 86 -18.71 -23.91 -16.95
C SER A 86 -18.32 -25.38 -17.09
N GLY A 87 -18.88 -26.23 -16.22
CA GLY A 87 -18.58 -27.66 -16.16
C GLY A 87 -17.31 -28.03 -15.39
N TRP A 88 -16.45 -27.06 -15.05
CA TRP A 88 -15.29 -27.30 -14.20
C TRP A 88 -15.67 -27.27 -12.71
N SER A 89 -15.14 -28.20 -11.94
CA SER A 89 -15.38 -28.35 -10.51
C SER A 89 -14.10 -28.78 -9.79
N GLY A 90 -13.87 -28.23 -8.60
CA GLY A 90 -12.71 -28.54 -7.77
C GLY A 90 -12.95 -28.24 -6.29
N LYS A 91 -11.90 -28.45 -5.50
CA LYS A 91 -11.89 -28.22 -4.06
C LYS A 91 -10.64 -27.45 -3.64
N MET A 92 -10.83 -26.43 -2.80
CA MET A 92 -9.73 -25.83 -2.06
C MET A 92 -9.21 -26.82 -0.99
N PRO A 93 -7.99 -26.67 -0.47
CA PRO A 93 -7.44 -27.57 0.55
C PRO A 93 -8.30 -27.70 1.82
N ASN A 94 -9.07 -26.67 2.18
CA ASN A 94 -10.01 -26.66 3.31
C ASN A 94 -11.41 -27.23 2.96
N GLY A 95 -11.63 -27.70 1.73
CA GLY A 95 -12.88 -28.30 1.28
C GLY A 95 -13.88 -27.35 0.61
N ASP A 96 -13.57 -26.05 0.51
CA ASP A 96 -14.42 -25.09 -0.21
C ASP A 96 -14.60 -25.53 -1.67
N THR A 97 -15.84 -25.48 -2.16
CA THR A 97 -16.15 -25.83 -3.55
C THR A 97 -15.65 -24.74 -4.49
N ILE A 98 -14.99 -25.16 -5.56
CA ILE A 98 -14.61 -24.29 -6.68
C ILE A 98 -15.52 -24.66 -7.86
N ASN A 99 -16.32 -23.71 -8.35
CA ASN A 99 -17.27 -23.88 -9.46
C ASN A 99 -17.64 -22.51 -10.07
N SER A 100 -18.48 -22.50 -11.11
CA SER A 100 -18.90 -21.29 -11.83
C SER A 100 -19.69 -20.26 -11.02
N THR A 101 -20.08 -20.57 -9.77
CA THR A 101 -20.76 -19.63 -8.85
C THR A 101 -19.85 -19.19 -7.71
N SER A 102 -18.57 -19.50 -7.77
CA SER A 102 -17.62 -19.16 -6.71
C SER A 102 -17.39 -17.65 -6.62
N THR A 103 -17.21 -17.16 -5.41
CA THR A 103 -16.84 -15.77 -5.11
C THR A 103 -15.46 -15.71 -4.46
N PHE A 104 -14.90 -14.51 -4.32
CA PHE A 104 -13.62 -14.33 -3.62
C PHE A 104 -13.64 -14.96 -2.22
N THR A 105 -14.71 -14.71 -1.45
CA THR A 105 -14.91 -15.26 -0.10
C THR A 105 -15.27 -16.76 -0.12
N SER A 106 -16.08 -17.26 -1.07
CA SER A 106 -16.47 -18.67 -1.05
C SER A 106 -15.30 -19.62 -1.25
N LEU A 107 -14.24 -19.16 -1.94
CA LEU A 107 -12.99 -19.88 -2.15
C LEU A 107 -12.01 -19.75 -0.98
N ARG A 108 -12.31 -18.90 0.00
CA ARG A 108 -11.42 -18.55 1.11
C ARG A 108 -12.22 -18.44 2.40
N SER A 109 -13.04 -19.45 2.69
CA SER A 109 -14.00 -19.41 3.81
C SER A 109 -13.36 -19.17 5.17
N PHE A 110 -12.07 -19.49 5.31
CA PHE A 110 -11.27 -19.18 6.49
C PHE A 110 -11.25 -17.69 6.87
N TYR A 111 -11.48 -16.76 5.92
CA TYR A 111 -11.60 -15.34 6.25
C TYR A 111 -12.74 -15.03 7.22
N LYS A 112 -13.79 -15.86 7.26
CA LYS A 112 -14.89 -15.71 8.22
C LYS A 112 -14.48 -15.91 9.68
N ASN A 113 -13.31 -16.53 9.90
CA ASN A 113 -12.71 -16.69 11.22
C ASN A 113 -11.74 -15.57 11.58
N ASP A 114 -11.48 -14.61 10.68
CA ASP A 114 -10.62 -13.47 10.97
C ASP A 114 -11.28 -12.57 12.03
N PRO A 115 -10.56 -12.10 13.06
CA PRO A 115 -11.11 -11.21 14.07
C PRO A 115 -11.73 -9.92 13.53
N ASN A 116 -11.33 -9.48 12.33
CA ASN A 116 -11.88 -8.30 11.66
C ASN A 116 -12.97 -8.62 10.62
N TRP A 117 -13.38 -9.89 10.47
CA TRP A 117 -14.39 -10.27 9.47
C TRP A 117 -15.68 -9.46 9.58
N SER A 118 -16.12 -9.17 10.81
CA SER A 118 -17.35 -8.39 11.06
C SER A 118 -17.34 -7.00 10.41
N LYS A 119 -16.16 -6.39 10.22
CA LYS A 119 -16.03 -5.11 9.49
C LYS A 119 -16.33 -5.28 8.00
N ILE A 120 -15.88 -6.39 7.42
CA ILE A 120 -16.11 -6.72 6.01
C ILE A 120 -17.56 -7.10 5.81
N GLU A 121 -18.10 -7.96 6.67
CA GLU A 121 -19.49 -8.39 6.61
C GLU A 121 -20.47 -7.22 6.70
N ALA A 122 -20.22 -6.28 7.62
CA ALA A 122 -21.02 -5.06 7.72
C ALA A 122 -20.94 -4.20 6.45
N TYR A 123 -19.76 -4.13 5.81
CA TYR A 123 -19.61 -3.38 4.57
C TYR A 123 -20.39 -4.02 3.41
N LEU A 124 -20.28 -5.35 3.26
CA LEU A 124 -21.02 -6.11 2.25
C LEU A 124 -22.54 -6.04 2.46
N ALA A 125 -23.00 -5.85 3.70
CA ALA A 125 -24.41 -5.61 4.03
C ALA A 125 -24.90 -4.18 3.71
N GLY A 126 -24.08 -3.35 3.05
CA GLY A 126 -24.41 -1.96 2.69
C GLY A 126 -23.96 -0.91 3.70
N GLY A 127 -23.10 -1.29 4.66
CA GLY A 127 -22.48 -0.37 5.61
C GLY A 127 -21.42 0.55 4.98
N ALA A 128 -20.76 1.34 5.83
CA ALA A 128 -19.64 2.18 5.41
C ALA A 128 -18.40 1.34 5.08
N ALA A 129 -17.53 1.85 4.20
CA ALA A 129 -16.26 1.22 3.88
C ALA A 129 -15.38 1.08 5.14
N PRO A 130 -14.76 -0.08 5.36
CA PRO A 130 -14.00 -0.33 6.57
C PRO A 130 -12.65 0.41 6.53
N SER A 131 -12.15 0.78 7.71
CA SER A 131 -10.83 1.36 7.88
C SER A 131 -9.91 0.42 8.67
N PHE A 132 -8.65 0.36 8.26
CA PHE A 132 -7.61 -0.47 8.85
C PHE A 132 -6.31 0.31 9.02
N THR A 133 -5.61 0.05 10.12
CA THR A 133 -4.25 0.53 10.33
C THR A 133 -3.31 -0.64 10.09
N TYR A 134 -2.58 -0.61 8.97
CA TYR A 134 -1.75 -1.75 8.53
C TYR A 134 -0.27 -1.56 8.83
N HIS A 135 0.34 -2.56 9.48
CA HIS A 135 1.79 -2.67 9.65
C HIS A 135 2.38 -3.56 8.55
N ARG A 136 2.31 -3.10 7.30
CA ARG A 136 2.90 -3.82 6.17
C ARG A 136 4.40 -3.93 6.38
N PHE A 137 4.94 -5.14 6.34
CA PHE A 137 6.36 -5.39 6.62
C PHE A 137 7.29 -4.51 5.77
N TRP A 138 7.03 -4.43 4.46
CA TRP A 138 7.86 -3.63 3.55
C TRP A 138 7.84 -2.14 3.92
N ALA A 139 6.68 -1.61 4.34
CA ALA A 139 6.55 -0.21 4.72
C ALA A 139 7.34 0.07 6.00
N GLN A 140 7.24 -0.82 7.01
CA GLN A 140 8.03 -0.69 8.24
C GLN A 140 9.53 -0.77 7.97
N ALA A 141 9.95 -1.69 7.09
CA ALA A 141 11.35 -1.81 6.68
C ALA A 141 11.84 -0.55 5.95
N ASP A 142 11.07 -0.01 5.01
CA ASP A 142 11.44 1.19 4.28
C ASP A 142 11.51 2.43 5.17
N ILE A 143 10.60 2.56 6.16
CA ILE A 143 10.67 3.62 7.18
C ILE A 143 12.00 3.54 7.95
N ALA A 144 12.33 2.34 8.46
CA ALA A 144 13.58 2.14 9.19
C ALA A 144 14.81 2.44 8.32
N LEU A 145 14.82 1.96 7.08
CA LEU A 145 15.91 2.22 6.13
C LEU A 145 16.00 3.70 5.76
N ALA A 146 14.88 4.39 5.59
CA ALA A 146 14.88 5.81 5.24
C ALA A 146 15.44 6.67 6.39
N MET A 147 15.07 6.37 7.64
CA MET A 147 15.65 7.01 8.82
C MET A 147 17.15 6.76 8.91
N GLY A 148 17.58 5.50 8.76
CA GLY A 148 18.99 5.13 8.77
C GLY A 148 19.79 5.82 7.66
N SER A 149 19.31 5.79 6.42
CA SER A 149 19.97 6.46 5.29
C SER A 149 20.02 7.97 5.44
N TYR A 150 18.99 8.61 6.00
CA TYR A 150 19.04 10.05 6.25
C TYR A 150 20.13 10.38 7.28
N ALA A 151 20.20 9.64 8.38
CA ALA A 151 21.22 9.82 9.41
C ALA A 151 22.65 9.56 8.87
N GLU A 152 22.85 8.54 8.03
CA GLU A 152 24.16 8.22 7.46
C GLU A 152 24.66 9.29 6.47
N LEU A 153 23.75 9.89 5.70
CA LEU A 153 24.13 10.71 4.54
C LEU A 153 24.10 12.21 4.81
N LEU A 154 23.28 12.67 5.76
CA LEU A 154 22.89 14.09 5.86
C LEU A 154 23.00 14.70 7.26
N GLU A 155 23.40 13.92 8.26
CA GLU A 155 23.76 14.37 9.61
C GLU A 155 25.28 14.19 9.82
#